data_AF-A0A924YC40-F1
#
_entry.id   AF-A0A924YC40-F1
#
_cell.length_a   1.000
_cell.length_b   1.000
_cell.length_c   1.000
_cell.angle_alpha   90.00
_cell.angle_beta   90.00
_cell.angle_gamma   90.00
#
_symmetry.space_group_name_H-M   'P 1'
#
loop_
_entity.id
_entity.type
_entity.pdbx_description
1 polymer ?
#
loop_
_entity_poly.entity_id
_entity_poly.type
_entity_poly.pdbx_seq_one_letter_code
_entity_poly.pdbx_strand_id
1 'polypeptide(L)'
;MPLFMKFLHVITAFWFVTGLIGRNLTMRQAARTPDIHITAALVKLAGRFEMLMVRPGSFLVLGFGIVAAVMQGWPILGSLQGGTSNWLFVSTLIYLGMIPIIPLIFIPRGKVFGAALENAVAQGTFTPELKAAFTDPVVAAAHAAELIGIVVIIILMVMKPF
;
A
#
# COMPACT_ATOMS: atom_id res chain seq x y z
N MET A 1 25.35 -9.07 -12.21
CA MET A 1 24.93 -8.34 -11.00
C MET A 1 23.72 -7.42 -11.19
N PRO A 2 23.63 -6.53 -12.20
CA PRO A 2 22.48 -5.61 -12.33
C PRO A 2 21.15 -6.29 -12.67
N LEU A 3 21.19 -7.42 -13.39
CA LEU A 3 20.00 -8.22 -13.68
C LEU A 3 19.36 -8.82 -12.41
N PHE A 4 20.19 -9.23 -11.44
CA PHE A 4 19.73 -9.80 -10.18
C PHE A 4 18.99 -8.77 -9.32
N MET A 5 19.48 -7.52 -9.26
CA MET A 5 18.78 -6.45 -8.54
C MET A 5 17.44 -6.08 -9.17
N LYS A 6 17.36 -6.06 -10.51
CA LYS A 6 16.07 -5.89 -11.20
C LYS A 6 15.11 -7.02 -10.87
N PHE A 7 15.59 -8.26 -10.88
CA PHE A 7 14.78 -9.42 -10.51
C PHE A 7 14.25 -9.32 -9.08
N LEU A 8 15.10 -8.95 -8.11
CA LEU A 8 14.67 -8.71 -6.72
C LEU A 8 13.63 -7.59 -6.64
N HIS A 9 13.86 -6.46 -7.29
CA HIS A 9 12.90 -5.35 -7.34
C HIS A 9 11.54 -5.81 -7.88
N VAL A 10 11.52 -6.53 -9.01
CA VAL A 10 10.28 -7.02 -9.62
C VAL A 10 9.57 -8.04 -8.73
N ILE A 11 10.26 -9.03 -8.17
CA ILE A 11 9.64 -10.00 -7.25
C ILE A 11 9.08 -9.33 -6.01
N THR A 12 9.81 -8.38 -5.42
CA THR A 12 9.30 -7.63 -4.27
C THR A 12 8.10 -6.76 -4.64
N ALA A 13 8.04 -6.24 -5.86
CA ALA A 13 6.88 -5.49 -6.35
C ALA A 13 5.66 -6.40 -6.49
N PHE A 14 5.81 -7.60 -7.05
CA PHE A 14 4.73 -8.59 -7.09
C PHE A 14 4.26 -8.95 -5.68
N TRP A 15 5.19 -9.27 -4.78
CA TRP A 15 4.89 -9.59 -3.39
C TRP A 15 4.13 -8.47 -2.68
N PHE A 16 4.58 -7.22 -2.83
CA PHE A 16 3.93 -6.03 -2.31
C PHE A 16 2.51 -5.86 -2.86
N VAL A 17 2.33 -5.95 -4.19
CA VAL A 17 1.02 -5.82 -4.86
C VAL A 17 0.06 -6.93 -4.44
N THR A 18 0.54 -8.18 -4.33
CA THR A 18 -0.26 -9.29 -3.80
C THR A 18 -0.71 -9.00 -2.36
N GLY A 19 0.17 -8.44 -1.53
CA GLY A 19 -0.17 -7.98 -0.18
C GLY A 19 -1.28 -6.93 -0.18
N LEU A 20 -1.18 -5.92 -1.03
CA LEU A 20 -2.22 -4.88 -1.18
C LEU A 20 -3.56 -5.47 -1.59
N ILE A 21 -3.57 -6.36 -2.59
CA ILE A 21 -4.79 -7.02 -3.05
C ILE A 21 -5.39 -7.86 -1.92
N GLY A 22 -4.58 -8.69 -1.26
CA GLY A 22 -5.01 -9.54 -0.15
C GLY A 22 -5.61 -8.74 1.00
N ARG A 23 -4.94 -7.67 1.44
CA ARG A 23 -5.44 -6.73 2.46
C ARG A 23 -6.78 -6.13 2.07
N ASN A 24 -6.88 -5.55 0.87
CA ASN A 24 -8.07 -4.85 0.41
C ASN A 24 -9.27 -5.78 0.21
N LEU A 25 -9.07 -6.97 -0.37
CA LEU A 25 -10.14 -7.96 -0.54
C LEU A 25 -10.63 -8.47 0.81
N THR A 26 -9.72 -8.77 1.74
CA THR A 26 -10.07 -9.25 3.07
C THR A 26 -10.85 -8.17 3.85
N MET A 27 -10.43 -6.90 3.78
CA MET A 27 -11.16 -5.80 4.40
C MET A 27 -12.55 -5.58 3.79
N ARG A 28 -12.68 -5.69 2.47
CA ARG A 28 -13.99 -5.61 1.80
C ARG A 28 -14.91 -6.75 2.21
N GLN A 29 -14.37 -7.95 2.39
CA GLN A 29 -15.14 -9.09 2.89
C GLN A 29 -15.57 -8.88 4.36
N ALA A 30 -14.67 -8.34 5.19
CA ALA A 30 -14.99 -8.00 6.58
C ALA A 30 -16.16 -7.02 6.66
N ALA A 31 -16.15 -5.96 5.85
CA ALA A 31 -17.21 -4.95 5.81
C ALA A 31 -18.60 -5.49 5.39
N ARG A 32 -18.64 -6.64 4.70
CA ARG A 32 -19.88 -7.28 4.22
C ARG A 32 -20.36 -8.40 5.14
N THR A 33 -19.57 -8.76 6.15
CA THR A 33 -19.86 -9.89 7.03
C THR A 33 -20.72 -9.43 8.20
N PRO A 34 -21.89 -10.04 8.45
CA PRO A 34 -22.78 -9.61 9.54
C PRO A 34 -22.33 -10.11 10.92
N ASP A 35 -21.52 -11.17 10.96
CA ASP A 35 -20.96 -11.74 12.19
C ASP A 35 -19.71 -10.98 12.62
N ILE A 36 -19.71 -10.49 13.87
CA ILE A 36 -18.63 -9.67 14.41
C ILE A 36 -17.33 -10.46 14.64
N HIS A 37 -17.42 -11.74 14.99
CA HIS A 37 -16.24 -12.59 15.22
C HIS A 37 -15.58 -12.97 13.89
N ILE A 38 -16.36 -13.27 12.86
CA ILE A 38 -15.83 -13.48 11.51
C ILE A 38 -15.22 -12.17 10.98
N THR A 39 -15.88 -11.04 11.19
CA THR A 39 -15.35 -9.71 10.85
C THR A 39 -13.99 -9.46 11.50
N ALA A 40 -13.87 -9.70 12.82
CA ALA A 40 -12.61 -9.54 13.54
C ALA A 40 -11.51 -10.47 13.01
N ALA A 41 -11.84 -11.72 12.68
CA ALA A 41 -10.90 -12.66 12.08
C ALA A 41 -10.38 -12.18 10.72
N LEU A 42 -11.28 -11.63 9.88
CA LEU A 42 -10.92 -11.06 8.58
C LEU A 42 -10.08 -9.79 8.74
N VAL A 43 -10.42 -8.88 9.64
CA VAL A 43 -9.58 -7.70 9.93
C VAL A 43 -8.17 -8.12 10.38
N LYS A 44 -8.07 -9.12 11.26
CA LYS A 44 -6.77 -9.67 11.70
C LYS A 44 -5.98 -10.26 10.52
N LEU A 45 -6.65 -10.95 9.61
CA LEU A 45 -6.03 -11.48 8.40
C LEU A 45 -5.55 -10.35 7.47
N ALA A 46 -6.35 -9.30 7.28
CA ALA A 46 -5.92 -8.11 6.53
C ALA A 46 -4.68 -7.46 7.16
N GLY A 47 -4.64 -7.37 8.50
CA GLY A 47 -3.46 -6.88 9.24
C GLY A 47 -2.22 -7.74 9.03
N ARG A 48 -2.36 -9.06 8.83
CA ARG A 48 -1.22 -9.93 8.46
C ARG A 48 -0.68 -9.62 7.07
N PHE A 49 -1.54 -9.39 6.08
CA PHE A 49 -1.11 -8.95 4.75
C PHE A 49 -0.34 -7.62 4.83
N GLU A 50 -0.84 -6.67 5.62
CA GLU A 50 -0.18 -5.39 5.83
C GLU A 50 1.21 -5.55 6.46
N MET A 51 1.29 -6.27 7.57
CA MET A 51 2.53 -6.43 8.36
C MET A 51 3.57 -7.29 7.65
N LEU A 52 3.16 -8.37 6.98
CA LEU A 52 4.08 -9.33 6.36
C LEU A 52 4.47 -8.96 4.94
N MET A 53 3.60 -8.30 4.18
CA MET A 53 3.80 -8.10 2.74
C MET A 53 3.83 -6.61 2.36
N VAL A 54 2.83 -5.83 2.78
CA VAL A 54 2.71 -4.42 2.32
C VAL A 54 3.81 -3.56 2.92
N ARG A 55 3.93 -3.53 4.25
CA ARG A 55 4.91 -2.69 4.95
C ARG A 55 6.36 -3.04 4.59
N PRO A 56 6.84 -4.29 4.72
CA PRO A 56 8.20 -4.63 4.31
C PRO A 56 8.38 -4.55 2.79
N GLY A 57 7.39 -4.99 2.00
CA GLY A 57 7.45 -4.94 0.54
C GLY A 57 7.60 -3.52 0.01
N SER A 58 6.91 -2.55 0.59
CA SER A 58 7.05 -1.12 0.30
C SER A 58 8.52 -0.68 0.41
N PHE A 59 9.15 -0.89 1.57
CA PHE A 59 10.57 -0.51 1.74
C PHE A 59 11.52 -1.26 0.80
N LEU A 60 11.29 -2.55 0.58
CA LEU A 60 12.15 -3.37 -0.29
C LEU A 60 12.01 -2.99 -1.77
N VAL A 61 10.80 -2.71 -2.25
CA VAL A 61 10.56 -2.25 -3.62
C VAL A 61 11.32 -0.96 -3.88
N LEU A 62 11.21 0.02 -2.97
CA LEU A 62 11.95 1.28 -3.10
C LEU A 62 13.47 1.04 -3.04
N GLY A 63 13.93 0.28 -2.04
CA GLY A 63 15.36 0.02 -1.83
C GLY A 63 16.01 -0.68 -3.03
N PHE A 64 15.43 -1.79 -3.49
CA PHE A 64 15.94 -2.50 -4.67
C PHE A 64 15.78 -1.68 -5.95
N GLY A 65 14.74 -0.84 -6.06
CA GLY A 65 14.57 0.07 -7.19
C GLY A 65 15.68 1.11 -7.28
N ILE A 66 16.03 1.74 -6.17
CA ILE A 66 17.14 2.70 -6.07
C ILE A 66 18.46 2.02 -6.42
N VAL A 67 18.77 0.87 -5.79
CA VAL A 67 20.01 0.14 -6.06
C VAL A 67 20.10 -0.28 -7.53
N ALA A 68 19.00 -0.77 -8.11
CA ALA A 68 18.96 -1.14 -9.53
C ALA A 68 19.18 0.08 -10.45
N ALA A 69 18.58 1.22 -10.14
CA ALA A 69 18.74 2.45 -10.90
C ALA A 69 20.19 2.96 -10.86
N VAL A 70 20.82 3.00 -9.68
CA VAL A 70 22.22 3.39 -9.51
C VAL A 70 23.15 2.45 -10.30
N MET A 71 22.94 1.14 -10.21
CA MET A 71 23.74 0.16 -10.95
C MET A 71 23.56 0.22 -12.48
N GLN A 72 22.43 0.75 -12.95
CA GLN A 72 22.14 0.93 -14.37
C GLN A 72 22.58 2.30 -14.89
N GLY A 73 22.98 3.22 -14.01
CA GLY A 73 23.18 4.62 -14.37
C GLY A 73 21.90 5.33 -14.79
N TRP A 74 20.73 4.87 -14.32
CA TRP A 74 19.45 5.52 -14.65
C TRP A 74 19.26 6.80 -13.83
N PRO A 75 18.84 7.91 -14.45
CA PRO A 75 18.65 9.18 -13.75
C PRO A 75 17.39 9.13 -12.88
N ILE A 76 17.56 8.89 -11.58
CA ILE A 76 16.46 8.81 -10.61
C ILE A 76 15.68 10.13 -10.53
N LEU A 77 16.37 11.26 -10.67
CA LEU A 77 15.75 12.60 -10.70
C LEU A 77 15.44 13.07 -12.12
N GLY A 78 15.57 12.18 -13.12
CA GLY A 78 15.23 12.46 -14.51
C GLY A 78 15.99 13.66 -15.07
N SER A 79 15.26 14.63 -15.61
CA SER A 79 15.82 15.84 -16.22
C SER A 79 16.60 16.73 -15.25
N LEU A 80 16.35 16.65 -13.94
CA LEU A 80 17.15 17.38 -12.93
C LEU A 80 18.58 16.85 -12.84
N GLN A 81 18.83 15.64 -13.33
CA GLN A 81 20.15 15.02 -13.46
C GLN A 81 20.67 15.05 -14.92
N GLY A 82 20.05 15.83 -15.81
CA GLY A 82 20.38 15.87 -17.23
C GLY A 82 19.86 14.67 -18.04
N GLY A 83 18.95 13.87 -17.46
CA GLY A 83 18.30 12.77 -18.17
C GLY A 83 17.28 13.26 -19.21
N THR A 84 17.15 12.53 -20.31
CA THR A 84 16.14 12.79 -21.36
C THR A 84 14.75 12.24 -21.01
N SER A 85 14.67 11.49 -19.91
CA SER A 85 13.56 10.63 -19.53
C SER A 85 13.20 10.82 -18.07
N ASN A 86 11.89 10.86 -17.76
CA ASN A 86 11.37 11.24 -16.43
C ASN A 86 10.52 10.16 -15.77
N TRP A 87 10.27 9.01 -16.40
CA TRP A 87 9.39 7.98 -15.83
C TRP A 87 9.83 7.55 -14.42
N LEU A 88 11.14 7.45 -14.19
CA LEU A 88 11.70 7.03 -12.90
C LEU A 88 11.52 8.11 -11.83
N PHE A 89 11.71 9.37 -12.21
CA PHE A 89 11.50 10.50 -11.32
C PHE A 89 10.03 10.63 -10.91
N VAL A 90 9.12 10.60 -11.88
CA VAL A 90 7.67 10.67 -11.63
C VAL A 90 7.22 9.49 -10.76
N SER A 91 7.69 8.28 -11.05
CA SER A 91 7.39 7.10 -10.22
C SER A 91 7.85 7.28 -8.78
N THR A 92 9.06 7.81 -8.60
CA THR A 92 9.63 8.08 -7.27
C THR A 92 8.84 9.17 -6.53
N LEU A 93 8.43 10.23 -7.22
CA LEU A 93 7.60 11.29 -6.63
C LEU A 93 6.23 10.78 -6.19
N ILE A 94 5.54 10.00 -7.03
CA ILE A 94 4.25 9.38 -6.66
C ILE A 94 4.44 8.51 -5.44
N TYR A 95 5.48 7.67 -5.44
CA TYR A 95 5.78 6.76 -4.33
C TYR A 95 6.03 7.52 -3.02
N LEU A 96 6.91 8.51 -3.02
CA LEU A 96 7.22 9.31 -1.84
C LEU A 96 6.02 10.16 -1.38
N GLY A 97 5.21 10.65 -2.31
CA GLY A 97 3.99 11.41 -2.02
C GLY A 97 2.92 10.60 -1.29
N MET A 98 2.95 9.27 -1.38
CA MET A 98 2.05 8.40 -0.61
C MET A 98 2.51 8.18 0.84
N ILE A 99 3.80 8.34 1.15
CA ILE A 99 4.34 8.09 2.51
C ILE A 99 3.62 8.92 3.59
N PRO A 100 3.37 10.23 3.40
CA PRO A 100 2.67 11.06 4.39
C PRO A 100 1.24 10.58 4.72
N ILE A 101 0.58 9.86 3.81
CA ILE A 101 -0.78 9.32 4.06
C ILE A 101 -0.77 8.37 5.27
N ILE A 102 0.33 7.65 5.50
CA ILE A 102 0.45 6.69 6.59
C ILE A 102 0.33 7.37 7.97
N PRO A 103 1.23 8.29 8.37
CA PRO A 103 1.12 8.95 9.68
C PRO A 103 -0.06 9.92 9.79
N LEU A 104 -0.51 10.52 8.68
CA LEU A 104 -1.56 11.53 8.71
C LEU A 104 -2.97 10.92 8.74
N ILE A 105 -3.18 9.78 8.06
CA ILE A 105 -4.51 9.19 7.88
C ILE A 105 -4.56 7.78 8.48
N PHE A 106 -3.74 6.86 8.00
CA PHE A 106 -3.89 5.44 8.35
C PHE A 106 -3.58 5.15 9.82
N ILE A 107 -2.55 5.75 10.41
CA ILE A 107 -2.20 5.51 11.82
C ILE A 107 -3.29 6.04 12.76
N PRO A 108 -3.73 7.32 12.68
CA PRO A 108 -4.75 7.83 13.59
C PRO A 108 -6.10 7.11 13.41
N ARG A 109 -6.55 6.94 12.16
CA ARG A 109 -7.84 6.30 11.85
C ARG A 109 -7.83 4.80 12.17
N GLY A 110 -6.69 4.14 11.98
CA GLY A 110 -6.49 2.73 12.34
C GLY A 110 -6.63 2.49 13.85
N LYS A 111 -6.16 3.42 14.70
CA LYS A 111 -6.36 3.33 16.15
C LYS A 111 -7.84 3.43 16.53
N VAL A 112 -8.57 4.36 15.92
CA VAL A 112 -10.02 4.52 16.14
C VAL A 112 -10.77 3.26 15.70
N PHE A 113 -10.43 2.73 14.51
CA PHE A 113 -11.02 1.50 14.00
C PHE A 113 -10.74 0.31 14.93
N GLY A 114 -9.50 0.15 15.39
CA GLY A 114 -9.10 -0.93 16.29
C GLY A 114 -9.89 -0.91 17.61
N ALA A 115 -9.98 0.26 18.24
CA ALA A 115 -10.76 0.43 19.47
C ALA A 115 -12.26 0.14 19.27
N ALA A 116 -12.83 0.59 18.14
CA ALA A 116 -14.23 0.32 17.81
C ALA A 116 -14.49 -1.18 17.56
N LEU A 117 -13.55 -1.86 16.91
CA LEU A 117 -13.63 -3.30 16.67
C LEU A 117 -13.54 -4.10 17.97
N GLU A 118 -12.60 -3.77 18.86
CA GLU A 118 -12.46 -4.42 20.16
C GLU A 118 -13.74 -4.28 21.00
N ASN A 119 -14.34 -3.09 21.02
CA ASN A 119 -15.61 -2.85 21.71
C ASN A 119 -16.76 -3.67 21.10
N ALA A 120 -16.91 -3.67 19.77
CA ALA A 120 -17.93 -4.45 19.09
C ALA A 120 -17.79 -5.95 19.35
N VAL A 121 -16.56 -6.47 19.34
CA VAL A 121 -16.28 -7.88 19.70
C VAL A 121 -16.66 -8.16 21.15
N ALA A 122 -16.33 -7.26 22.09
CA ALA A 122 -16.69 -7.43 23.50
C ALA A 122 -18.22 -7.43 23.73
N GLN A 123 -18.97 -6.66 22.94
CA GLN A 123 -20.44 -6.63 22.99
C GLN A 123 -21.10 -7.74 22.16
N GLY A 124 -20.33 -8.49 21.37
CA GLY A 124 -20.86 -9.54 20.48
C GLY A 124 -21.76 -9.00 19.36
N THR A 125 -21.69 -7.70 19.06
CA THR A 125 -22.59 -7.05 18.09
C THR A 125 -21.88 -5.93 17.34
N PHE A 126 -22.38 -5.62 16.14
CA PHE A 126 -21.92 -4.49 15.35
C PHE A 126 -22.37 -3.17 15.99
N THR A 127 -21.41 -2.40 16.49
CA THR A 127 -21.68 -1.08 17.08
C THR A 127 -21.79 0.02 16.02
N PRO A 128 -22.51 1.12 16.29
CA PRO A 128 -22.55 2.28 15.40
C PRO A 128 -21.16 2.85 15.09
N GLU A 129 -20.24 2.83 16.07
CA GLU A 129 -18.88 3.34 15.93
C GLU A 129 -18.07 2.48 14.95
N LEU A 130 -18.18 1.16 15.05
CA LEU A 130 -17.50 0.26 14.12
C LEU A 130 -18.05 0.43 12.70
N LYS A 131 -19.38 0.56 12.56
CA LYS A 131 -20.01 0.81 11.26
C LYS A 131 -19.52 2.12 10.65
N ALA A 132 -19.45 3.20 11.44
CA ALA A 132 -18.93 4.48 11.00
C ALA A 132 -17.46 4.39 10.56
N ALA A 133 -16.64 3.65 11.30
CA ALA A 133 -15.22 3.45 10.98
C ALA A 133 -15.02 2.67 9.67
N PHE A 134 -15.87 1.67 9.37
CA PHE A 134 -15.86 0.97 8.08
C PHE A 134 -16.26 1.86 6.89
N THR A 135 -17.07 2.89 7.13
CA THR A 135 -17.58 3.81 6.11
C THR A 135 -16.84 5.14 6.07
N ASP A 136 -15.69 5.28 6.74
CA ASP A 136 -14.93 6.53 6.76
C ASP A 136 -14.46 6.90 5.33
N PRO A 137 -14.99 7.99 4.74
CA PRO A 137 -14.68 8.35 3.36
C PRO A 137 -13.23 8.78 3.17
N VAL A 138 -12.57 9.28 4.21
CA VAL A 138 -11.16 9.71 4.14
C VAL A 138 -10.27 8.48 4.02
N VAL A 139 -10.56 7.42 4.78
CA VAL A 139 -9.82 6.15 4.70
C VAL A 139 -10.05 5.49 3.34
N ALA A 140 -11.30 5.49 2.85
CA ALA A 140 -11.62 4.96 1.53
C ALA A 140 -10.89 5.72 0.40
N ALA A 141 -10.88 7.05 0.44
CA ALA A 141 -10.16 7.88 -0.52
C ALA A 141 -8.64 7.64 -0.45
N ALA A 142 -8.07 7.52 0.74
CA ALA A 142 -6.65 7.24 0.92
C ALA A 142 -6.24 5.88 0.32
N HIS A 143 -7.03 4.83 0.53
CA HIS A 143 -6.78 3.53 -0.11
C HIS A 143 -6.98 3.56 -1.63
N ALA A 144 -7.94 4.35 -2.13
CA ALA A 144 -8.11 4.54 -3.56
C ALA A 144 -6.90 5.26 -4.18
N ALA A 145 -6.41 6.33 -3.54
CA ALA A 145 -5.23 7.07 -3.98
C ALA A 145 -3.98 6.18 -3.97
N GLU A 146 -3.80 5.35 -2.94
CA GLU A 146 -2.73 4.35 -2.87
C GLU A 146 -2.81 3.38 -4.06
N LEU A 147 -3.98 2.79 -4.31
CA LEU A 147 -4.16 1.83 -5.40
C LEU A 147 -3.91 2.47 -6.78
N ILE A 148 -4.45 3.67 -7.01
CA ILE A 148 -4.24 4.42 -8.25
C ILE A 148 -2.76 4.75 -8.43
N GLY A 149 -2.09 5.24 -7.38
CA GLY A 149 -0.67 5.56 -7.40
C GLY A 149 0.19 4.36 -7.76
N ILE A 150 -0.10 3.19 -7.17
CA ILE A 150 0.60 1.94 -7.50
C ILE A 150 0.35 1.50 -8.95
N VAL A 151 -0.90 1.58 -9.45
CA VAL A 151 -1.21 1.27 -10.85
C VAL A 151 -0.45 2.18 -11.80
N VAL A 152 -0.40 3.49 -11.52
CA VAL A 152 0.35 4.45 -12.34
C VAL A 152 1.84 4.14 -12.31
N ILE A 153 2.42 3.83 -11.15
CA ILE A 153 3.84 3.44 -11.04
C ILE A 153 4.12 2.19 -11.88
N ILE A 154 3.25 1.17 -11.83
CA ILE A 154 3.40 -0.04 -12.65
C ILE A 154 3.41 0.32 -14.13
N ILE A 155 2.48 1.15 -14.59
CA ILE A 155 2.43 1.62 -15.99
C ILE A 155 3.72 2.33 -16.38
N LEU A 156 4.22 3.25 -15.53
CA LEU A 156 5.46 3.98 -15.77
C LEU A 156 6.68 3.05 -15.85
N MET A 157 6.76 2.05 -14.98
CA MET A 157 7.86 1.08 -14.93
C MET A 157 7.87 0.14 -16.14
N VAL A 158 6.69 -0.19 -16.68
CA VAL A 158 6.52 -1.11 -17.82
C VAL A 158 6.68 -0.36 -19.14
N MET A 159 5.91 0.70 -19.34
CA MET A 159 5.87 1.42 -20.61
C MET A 159 7.03 2.39 -20.79
N LYS A 160 7.58 2.93 -19.69
CA LYS A 160 8.65 3.94 -19.69
C LYS A 160 8.44 5.05 -20.72
N PRO A 161 7.26 5.72 -20.73
CA PRO A 161 6.76 6.43 -21.91
C PRO A 161 7.45 7.78 -22.21
N PHE A 162 8.54 8.12 -21.53
CA PHE A 162 9.34 9.32 -21.75
C PHE A 162 10.66 9.20 -21.02
#